data_AF-A0AB74BV14-F1
#
_entry.id   AF-A0AB74BV14-F1
#
_cell.length_a   1.000
_cell.length_b   1.000
_cell.length_c   1.000
_cell.angle_alpha   90.00
_cell.angle_beta   90.00
_cell.angle_gamma   90.00
#
_symmetry.space_group_name_H-M   'P 1'
#
loop_
_entity.id
_entity.type
_entity.pdbx_description
1 polymer ?
#
loop_
_entity_poly.entity_id
_entity_poly.type
_entity_poly.pdbx_seq_one_letter_code
_entity_poly.pdbx_strand_id
1 'polypeptide(L)'
;MVPVIIGVADIKNKTTKAEDAKEPLQLMVEAIVAAIRDTQLSNTEILKLKSSIDSLSVVKTWTWTYADLPHLISQKLSISPRLTHYTKQGGNQPAKLLDEESLRIAGGQSRVSLITGGEALASLGAYAKIGQMPPPGWTPPETEVKGVFSPSPDRFKKDDLDGIHSIGLPIQVYPMYENGFRAHRGQSLAENHMESASLYSRFSQVAVTRPYSWNFQSKVETPESIAQVTTKNRMICLPYPLLMNAFNSVNLAAACIVTTAEYAAELGVPRSKWIYPLGGAGATDSEEVWNRPNFFSSPAISKSLDGCLASSGLTKNDIDLFDFYSCFPIVPKLASEHLGLSISSPSKPITLLGGLTFFGGAGNNYSMHAITEMVRQLRRGQGQNGLILANGGILTYQHAICLSSRPPSNGIMYPNVQNAHQVAIEVPIPRVTHVAEGDAVIETYTVEFHRNGHPARGYIIGRLKTDGSRFVANHGNVTTLRELASLAEEQIGKEGYVVPELISGGRRRNLFYSAPKQSI
;
A
#
# COMPACT_ATOMS: atom_id res chain seq x y z
N MET A 1 10.25 -23.98 15.80
CA MET A 1 9.95 -24.81 14.61
C MET A 1 10.16 -23.99 13.35
N VAL A 2 10.32 -24.63 12.18
CA VAL A 2 10.60 -23.91 10.92
C VAL A 2 9.28 -23.69 10.16
N PRO A 3 8.78 -22.44 10.03
CA PRO A 3 7.58 -22.17 9.24
C PRO A 3 7.87 -22.32 7.74
N VAL A 4 6.89 -22.83 6.99
CA VAL A 4 6.91 -22.99 5.54
C VAL A 4 5.55 -22.63 4.95
N ILE A 5 5.59 -21.88 3.85
CA ILE A 5 4.43 -21.69 2.98
C ILE A 5 4.33 -22.93 2.08
N ILE A 6 3.18 -23.60 2.12
CA ILE A 6 2.93 -24.87 1.38
C ILE A 6 1.94 -24.73 0.23
N GLY A 7 1.11 -23.69 0.24
CA GLY A 7 0.09 -23.46 -0.79
C GLY A 7 -0.18 -21.98 -0.98
N VAL A 8 -0.23 -21.52 -2.22
CA VAL A 8 -0.59 -20.15 -2.58
C VAL A 8 -1.52 -20.12 -3.79
N ALA A 9 -2.41 -19.14 -3.86
CA ALA A 9 -3.19 -18.91 -5.06
C ALA A 9 -3.69 -17.47 -5.18
N ASP A 10 -4.02 -17.10 -6.41
CA ASP A 10 -4.65 -15.85 -6.79
C ASP A 10 -5.93 -16.17 -7.58
N ILE A 11 -6.94 -15.32 -7.41
CA ILE A 11 -8.17 -15.30 -8.20
C ILE A 11 -8.29 -13.93 -8.83
N LYS A 12 -8.53 -13.92 -10.15
CA LYS A 12 -8.90 -12.73 -10.91
C LYS A 12 -10.24 -12.94 -11.58
N ASN A 13 -11.21 -12.10 -11.26
CA ASN A 13 -12.48 -12.04 -11.99
C ASN A 13 -12.50 -10.81 -12.91
N LYS A 14 -12.05 -10.95 -14.16
CA LYS A 14 -11.88 -9.82 -15.09
C LYS A 14 -13.20 -9.23 -15.60
N THR A 15 -14.31 -9.94 -15.44
CA THR A 15 -15.63 -9.46 -15.88
C THR A 15 -16.04 -8.18 -15.15
N THR A 16 -16.73 -7.31 -15.87
CA THR A 16 -17.38 -6.11 -15.32
C THR A 16 -18.89 -6.14 -15.54
N LYS A 17 -19.44 -7.32 -15.85
CA LYS A 17 -20.88 -7.55 -15.99
C LYS A 17 -21.48 -7.87 -14.63
N ALA A 18 -22.73 -7.46 -14.40
CA ALA A 18 -23.39 -7.64 -13.12
C ALA A 18 -23.73 -9.11 -12.86
N GLU A 19 -24.10 -9.87 -13.89
CA GLU A 19 -24.42 -11.30 -13.78
C GLU A 19 -23.23 -12.20 -13.42
N ASP A 20 -22.01 -11.75 -13.70
CA ASP A 20 -20.77 -12.46 -13.37
C ASP A 20 -20.07 -11.89 -12.12
N ALA A 21 -20.69 -10.92 -11.46
CA ALA A 21 -20.11 -10.19 -10.35
C ALA A 21 -19.98 -11.09 -9.11
N LYS A 22 -18.84 -11.04 -8.45
CA LYS A 22 -18.56 -11.82 -7.24
C LYS A 22 -18.29 -10.87 -6.09
N GLU A 23 -18.81 -11.22 -4.91
CA GLU A 23 -18.46 -10.50 -3.69
C GLU A 23 -17.03 -10.87 -3.21
N PRO A 24 -16.38 -10.03 -2.38
CA PRO A 24 -15.05 -10.34 -1.84
C PRO A 24 -14.98 -11.70 -1.12
N LEU A 25 -15.99 -12.06 -0.32
CA LEU A 25 -16.07 -13.36 0.36
C LEU A 25 -15.92 -14.54 -0.62
N GLN A 26 -16.65 -14.50 -1.74
CA GLN A 26 -16.60 -15.56 -2.74
C GLN A 26 -15.20 -15.67 -3.36
N LEU A 27 -14.59 -14.53 -3.72
CA LEU A 27 -13.23 -14.51 -4.29
C LEU A 27 -12.20 -15.08 -3.31
N MET A 28 -12.29 -14.73 -2.02
CA MET A 28 -11.40 -15.26 -0.97
C MET A 28 -11.56 -16.77 -0.79
N VAL A 29 -12.79 -17.28 -0.75
CA VAL A 29 -13.05 -18.74 -0.67
C VAL A 29 -12.46 -19.47 -1.88
N GLU A 30 -12.64 -18.94 -3.09
CA GLU A 30 -12.04 -19.49 -4.30
C GLU A 30 -10.51 -19.50 -4.23
N ALA A 31 -9.89 -18.43 -3.70
CA ALA A 31 -8.44 -18.35 -3.52
C ALA A 31 -7.93 -19.38 -2.50
N ILE A 32 -8.64 -19.57 -1.40
CA ILE A 32 -8.29 -20.58 -0.38
C ILE A 32 -8.36 -22.00 -0.97
N VAL A 33 -9.45 -22.32 -1.68
CA VAL A 33 -9.60 -23.63 -2.33
C VAL A 33 -8.49 -23.87 -3.36
N ALA A 34 -8.11 -22.85 -4.13
CA ALA A 34 -7.01 -22.93 -5.06
C ALA A 34 -5.65 -23.09 -4.36
N ALA A 35 -5.42 -22.42 -3.23
CA ALA A 35 -4.20 -22.56 -2.43
C ALA A 35 -4.08 -23.96 -1.82
N ILE A 36 -5.19 -24.56 -1.39
CA ILE A 36 -5.24 -25.97 -0.95
C ILE A 36 -4.84 -26.90 -2.12
N ARG A 37 -5.36 -26.68 -3.33
CA ARG A 37 -4.98 -27.47 -4.51
C ARG A 37 -3.50 -27.32 -4.87
N ASP A 38 -2.93 -26.13 -4.68
CA ASP A 38 -1.52 -25.87 -4.94
C ASP A 38 -0.58 -26.69 -4.02
N THR A 39 -1.04 -27.18 -2.87
CA THR A 39 -0.28 -28.09 -2.00
C THR A 39 0.01 -29.46 -2.65
N GLN A 40 -0.76 -29.84 -3.69
CA GLN A 40 -0.68 -31.14 -4.38
C GLN A 40 -0.91 -32.36 -3.48
N LEU A 41 -1.64 -32.17 -2.38
CA LEU A 41 -2.05 -33.26 -1.50
C LEU A 41 -3.16 -34.13 -2.12
N SER A 42 -3.20 -35.39 -1.70
CA SER A 42 -4.32 -36.29 -2.02
C SER A 42 -5.61 -35.82 -1.32
N ASN A 43 -6.78 -36.32 -1.75
CA ASN A 43 -8.05 -35.94 -1.11
C ASN A 43 -8.09 -36.25 0.40
N THR A 44 -7.50 -37.37 0.81
CA THR A 44 -7.41 -37.76 2.23
C THR A 44 -6.56 -36.78 3.03
N GLU A 45 -5.39 -36.40 2.50
CA GLU A 45 -4.49 -35.44 3.16
C GLU A 45 -5.05 -34.02 3.12
N ILE A 46 -5.86 -33.65 2.11
CA ILE A 46 -6.61 -32.39 2.09
C ILE A 46 -7.61 -32.33 3.25
N LEU A 47 -8.33 -33.42 3.54
CA LEU A 47 -9.26 -33.46 4.68
C LEU A 47 -8.51 -33.28 6.00
N LYS A 48 -7.34 -33.92 6.13
CA LYS A 48 -6.45 -33.77 7.30
C LYS A 48 -5.88 -32.36 7.43
N LEU A 49 -5.44 -31.75 6.32
CA LEU A 49 -5.01 -30.36 6.29
C LEU A 49 -6.13 -29.43 6.75
N LYS A 50 -7.33 -29.57 6.16
CA LYS A 50 -8.51 -28.74 6.50
C LYS A 50 -8.91 -28.86 7.97
N SER A 51 -8.93 -30.07 8.53
CA SER A 51 -9.24 -30.26 9.96
C SER A 51 -8.15 -29.74 10.90
N SER A 52 -6.94 -29.51 10.37
CA SER A 52 -5.80 -28.98 11.12
C SER A 52 -5.65 -27.46 11.03
N ILE A 53 -6.45 -26.77 10.20
CA ILE A 53 -6.47 -25.30 10.15
C ILE A 53 -7.03 -24.78 11.46
N ASP A 54 -6.14 -24.26 12.30
CA ASP A 54 -6.46 -23.74 13.62
C ASP A 54 -6.33 -22.21 13.71
N SER A 55 -5.77 -21.56 12.68
CA SER A 55 -5.70 -20.10 12.54
C SER A 55 -6.22 -19.61 11.19
N LEU A 56 -7.07 -18.57 11.19
CA LEU A 56 -7.57 -17.87 10.01
C LEU A 56 -7.41 -16.35 10.16
N SER A 57 -6.55 -15.77 9.34
CA SER A 57 -6.29 -14.33 9.28
C SER A 57 -6.78 -13.73 7.96
N VAL A 58 -7.63 -12.72 8.06
CA VAL A 58 -8.31 -12.10 6.92
C VAL A 58 -7.97 -10.61 6.84
N VAL A 59 -7.44 -10.19 5.69
CA VAL A 59 -7.20 -8.78 5.39
C VAL A 59 -8.53 -8.07 5.17
N LYS A 60 -8.73 -6.93 5.85
CA LYS A 60 -9.97 -6.15 5.74
C LYS A 60 -10.21 -5.65 4.32
N THR A 61 -11.37 -6.02 3.76
CA THR A 61 -11.86 -5.46 2.49
C THR A 61 -12.48 -4.09 2.73
N TRP A 62 -12.28 -3.17 1.80
CA TRP A 62 -13.01 -1.89 1.77
C TRP A 62 -14.18 -1.89 0.78
N THR A 63 -14.32 -2.94 -0.04
CA THR A 63 -15.35 -3.01 -1.08
C THR A 63 -16.71 -3.27 -0.45
N TRP A 64 -16.76 -4.14 0.55
CA TRP A 64 -18.01 -4.58 1.19
C TRP A 64 -17.81 -4.70 2.70
N THR A 65 -18.82 -4.31 3.48
CA THR A 65 -18.73 -4.31 4.94
C THR A 65 -19.33 -5.59 5.50
N TYR A 66 -18.48 -6.52 5.91
CA TYR A 66 -18.90 -7.76 6.57
C TYR A 66 -18.85 -7.62 8.08
N ALA A 67 -19.88 -8.10 8.78
CA ALA A 67 -19.92 -8.14 10.24
C ALA A 67 -18.84 -9.07 10.82
N ASP A 68 -18.72 -10.28 10.26
CA ASP A 68 -17.69 -11.26 10.64
C ASP A 68 -17.25 -12.08 9.42
N LEU A 69 -16.31 -11.53 8.65
CA LEU A 69 -15.79 -12.18 7.45
C LEU A 69 -15.02 -13.48 7.74
N PRO A 70 -14.14 -13.56 8.76
CA PRO A 70 -13.51 -14.83 9.13
C PRO A 70 -14.51 -15.94 9.45
N HIS A 71 -15.59 -15.63 10.17
CA HIS A 71 -16.64 -16.61 10.47
C HIS A 71 -17.34 -17.10 9.21
N LEU A 72 -17.73 -16.19 8.31
CA LEU A 72 -18.37 -16.55 7.03
C LEU A 72 -17.48 -17.43 6.15
N ILE A 73 -16.18 -17.13 6.08
CA ILE A 73 -15.20 -17.97 5.36
C ILE A 73 -15.12 -19.35 6.01
N SER A 74 -15.09 -19.42 7.34
CA SER A 74 -15.02 -20.67 8.08
C SER A 74 -16.23 -21.56 7.82
N GLN A 75 -17.44 -20.99 7.81
CA GLN A 75 -18.68 -21.68 7.46
C GLN A 75 -18.64 -22.22 6.02
N LYS A 76 -18.27 -21.38 5.04
CA LYS A 76 -18.21 -21.77 3.62
C LYS A 76 -17.21 -22.88 3.34
N LEU A 77 -16.13 -22.97 4.12
CA LEU A 77 -15.09 -23.99 3.98
C LEU A 77 -15.29 -25.20 4.89
N SER A 78 -16.25 -25.14 5.81
CA SER A 78 -16.46 -26.14 6.87
C SER A 78 -15.18 -26.40 7.68
N ILE A 79 -14.55 -25.32 8.14
CA ILE A 79 -13.39 -25.34 9.04
C ILE A 79 -13.76 -24.66 10.36
N SER A 80 -13.01 -24.94 11.42
CA SER A 80 -13.27 -24.38 12.75
C SER A 80 -11.97 -23.89 13.39
N PRO A 81 -11.35 -22.84 12.82
CA PRO A 81 -10.14 -22.26 13.37
C PRO A 81 -10.42 -21.72 14.77
N ARG A 82 -9.53 -22.05 15.72
CA ARG A 82 -9.60 -21.54 17.10
C ARG A 82 -9.16 -20.08 17.17
N LEU A 83 -8.24 -19.69 16.31
CA LEU A 83 -7.72 -18.33 16.19
C LEU A 83 -8.29 -17.69 14.93
N THR A 84 -9.03 -16.60 15.08
CA THR A 84 -9.50 -15.79 13.95
C THR A 84 -9.03 -14.36 14.12
N HIS A 85 -8.63 -13.74 13.01
CA HIS A 85 -8.23 -12.34 13.01
C HIS A 85 -8.75 -11.64 11.76
N TYR A 86 -9.35 -10.46 11.96
CA TYR A 86 -9.78 -9.56 10.90
C TYR A 86 -9.08 -8.22 11.06
N THR A 87 -8.27 -7.83 10.09
CA THR A 87 -7.34 -6.71 10.29
C THR A 87 -8.04 -5.36 10.37
N LYS A 88 -7.29 -4.31 10.74
CA LYS A 88 -7.64 -2.94 10.35
C LYS A 88 -7.36 -2.74 8.84
N GLN A 89 -7.82 -1.62 8.29
CA GLN A 89 -7.49 -1.21 6.92
C GLN A 89 -5.98 -0.90 6.82
N GLY A 90 -5.32 -1.31 5.73
CA GLY A 90 -3.91 -1.01 5.46
C GLY A 90 -3.26 -1.99 4.47
N GLY A 91 -2.49 -1.48 3.50
CA GLY A 91 -1.74 -2.28 2.52
C GLY A 91 -0.52 -3.03 3.07
N ASN A 92 -0.11 -2.73 4.31
CA ASN A 92 0.94 -3.45 5.02
C ASN A 92 0.46 -4.77 5.64
N GLN A 93 -0.85 -4.94 5.80
CA GLN A 93 -1.45 -6.04 6.55
C GLN A 93 -1.08 -7.44 6.02
N PRO A 94 -1.03 -7.73 4.70
CA PRO A 94 -0.66 -9.07 4.23
C PRO A 94 0.74 -9.53 4.70
N ALA A 95 1.74 -8.66 4.61
CA ALA A 95 3.10 -8.99 5.04
C ALA A 95 3.18 -9.12 6.57
N LYS A 96 2.49 -8.24 7.30
CA LYS A 96 2.38 -8.31 8.76
C LYS A 96 1.73 -9.62 9.22
N LEU A 97 0.62 -10.01 8.62
CA LEU A 97 -0.07 -11.26 8.94
C LEU A 97 0.83 -12.47 8.67
N LEU A 98 1.54 -12.50 7.53
CA LEU A 98 2.43 -13.61 7.22
C LEU A 98 3.58 -13.73 8.25
N ASP A 99 4.16 -12.61 8.67
CA ASP A 99 5.18 -12.57 9.73
C ASP A 99 4.61 -13.08 11.07
N GLU A 100 3.47 -12.55 11.50
CA GLU A 100 2.81 -12.95 12.76
C GLU A 100 2.36 -14.42 12.78
N GLU A 101 1.79 -14.93 11.69
CA GLU A 101 1.42 -16.35 11.59
C GLU A 101 2.65 -17.25 11.56
N SER A 102 3.72 -16.83 10.86
CA SER A 102 5.00 -17.57 10.85
C SER A 102 5.59 -17.65 12.25
N LEU A 103 5.50 -16.57 13.04
CA LEU A 103 5.91 -16.57 14.44
C LEU A 103 5.04 -17.50 15.31
N ARG A 104 3.70 -17.44 15.16
CA ARG A 104 2.77 -18.34 15.87
C ARG A 104 3.08 -19.81 15.60
N ILE A 105 3.30 -20.15 14.33
CA ILE A 105 3.67 -21.50 13.89
C ILE A 105 5.03 -21.90 14.45
N ALA A 106 6.04 -21.03 14.34
CA ALA A 106 7.37 -21.29 14.84
C ALA A 106 7.39 -21.53 16.36
N GLY A 107 6.54 -20.81 17.10
CA GLY A 107 6.36 -20.90 18.55
C GLY A 107 5.36 -21.98 19.02
N GLY A 108 4.74 -22.75 18.12
CA GLY A 108 3.81 -23.83 18.48
C GLY A 108 2.44 -23.41 18.94
N GLN A 109 2.04 -22.17 18.68
CA GLN A 109 0.74 -21.62 19.03
C GLN A 109 -0.35 -21.95 18.00
N SER A 110 0.06 -22.29 16.77
CA SER A 110 -0.79 -22.74 15.67
C SER A 110 -0.09 -23.85 14.88
N ARG A 111 -0.86 -24.83 14.39
CA ARG A 111 -0.36 -25.91 13.53
C ARG A 111 -0.45 -25.55 12.06
N VAL A 112 -1.56 -24.96 11.63
CA VAL A 112 -1.79 -24.54 10.23
C VAL A 112 -2.53 -23.21 10.22
N SER A 113 -1.89 -22.20 9.65
CA SER A 113 -2.45 -20.88 9.45
C SER A 113 -2.88 -20.66 8.01
N LEU A 114 -4.08 -20.11 7.85
CA LEU A 114 -4.62 -19.66 6.59
C LEU A 114 -4.69 -18.13 6.57
N ILE A 115 -4.12 -17.51 5.54
CA ILE A 115 -4.14 -16.05 5.36
C ILE A 115 -4.80 -15.74 4.02
N THR A 116 -5.75 -14.80 4.01
CA THR A 116 -6.47 -14.44 2.79
C THR A 116 -6.87 -12.97 2.76
N GLY A 117 -7.16 -12.47 1.57
CA GLY A 117 -7.83 -11.19 1.39
C GLY A 117 -8.27 -11.02 -0.06
N GLY A 118 -9.02 -9.96 -0.32
CA GLY A 118 -9.55 -9.69 -1.65
C GLY A 118 -10.44 -8.45 -1.72
N GLU A 119 -10.56 -7.93 -2.93
CA GLU A 119 -11.39 -6.77 -3.28
C GLU A 119 -12.22 -7.06 -4.53
N ALA A 120 -13.39 -6.44 -4.63
CA ALA A 120 -14.34 -6.65 -5.72
C ALA A 120 -14.99 -5.35 -6.21
N LEU A 121 -14.20 -4.26 -6.25
CA LEU A 121 -14.70 -2.93 -6.54
C LEU A 121 -15.22 -2.80 -7.98
N ALA A 122 -14.67 -3.57 -8.93
CA ALA A 122 -15.20 -3.62 -10.29
C ALA A 122 -16.60 -4.26 -10.33
N SER A 123 -16.82 -5.33 -9.56
CA SER A 123 -18.12 -5.98 -9.40
C SER A 123 -19.14 -5.07 -8.72
N LEU A 124 -18.77 -4.42 -7.61
CA LEU A 124 -19.65 -3.44 -6.95
C LEU A 124 -19.99 -2.27 -7.88
N GLY A 125 -19.00 -1.78 -8.63
CA GLY A 125 -19.19 -0.73 -9.62
C GLY A 125 -20.11 -1.12 -10.78
N ALA A 126 -20.15 -2.39 -11.17
CA ALA A 126 -21.08 -2.89 -12.18
C ALA A 126 -22.55 -2.79 -11.71
N TYR A 127 -22.83 -3.20 -10.47
CA TYR A 127 -24.17 -3.09 -9.87
C TYR A 127 -24.60 -1.65 -9.63
N ALA A 128 -23.69 -0.81 -9.14
CA ALA A 128 -23.96 0.62 -8.93
C ALA A 128 -24.37 1.32 -10.24
N LYS A 129 -23.74 0.98 -11.38
CA LYS A 129 -24.05 1.55 -12.70
C LYS A 129 -25.46 1.22 -13.19
N ILE A 130 -26.02 0.08 -12.81
CA ILE A 130 -27.38 -0.35 -13.20
C ILE A 130 -28.43 -0.05 -12.13
N GLY A 131 -28.06 0.66 -11.06
CA GLY A 131 -28.98 1.05 -9.99
C GLY A 131 -29.47 -0.10 -9.09
N GLN A 132 -28.75 -1.23 -9.05
CA GLN A 132 -29.12 -2.41 -8.25
C GLN A 132 -28.23 -2.53 -7.00
N MET A 133 -28.50 -1.69 -6.00
CA MET A 133 -27.80 -1.69 -4.73
C MET A 133 -28.77 -2.00 -3.58
N PRO A 134 -28.43 -2.88 -2.62
CA PRO A 134 -27.24 -3.75 -2.62
C PRO A 134 -27.28 -4.80 -3.74
N PRO A 135 -26.12 -5.30 -4.22
CA PRO A 135 -26.06 -6.40 -5.17
C PRO A 135 -26.91 -7.61 -4.75
N PRO A 136 -27.81 -8.13 -5.61
CA PRO A 136 -28.61 -9.30 -5.29
C PRO A 136 -27.76 -10.54 -5.01
N GLY A 137 -28.08 -11.27 -3.95
CA GLY A 137 -27.41 -12.52 -3.57
C GLY A 137 -26.05 -12.33 -2.87
N TRP A 138 -25.55 -11.10 -2.73
CA TRP A 138 -24.39 -10.83 -1.87
C TRP A 138 -24.77 -10.93 -0.40
N THR A 139 -23.78 -11.24 0.44
CA THR A 139 -23.98 -11.26 1.89
C THR A 139 -24.47 -9.89 2.37
N PRO A 140 -25.51 -9.81 3.22
CA PRO A 140 -25.98 -8.54 3.76
C PRO A 140 -24.84 -7.77 4.46
N PRO A 141 -24.67 -6.47 4.17
CA PRO A 141 -23.58 -5.71 4.75
C PRO A 141 -23.89 -5.33 6.20
N GLU A 142 -22.86 -5.22 7.04
CA GLU A 142 -22.97 -4.73 8.44
C GLU A 142 -23.51 -3.29 8.50
N THR A 143 -23.11 -2.48 7.52
CA THR A 143 -23.53 -1.09 7.38
C THR A 143 -24.08 -0.87 5.99
N GLU A 144 -25.16 -0.10 5.87
CA GLU A 144 -25.80 0.17 4.57
C GLU A 144 -24.80 0.72 3.53
N VAL A 145 -24.64 0.00 2.41
CA VAL A 145 -23.75 0.39 1.30
C VAL A 145 -24.59 1.01 0.18
N LYS A 146 -24.61 2.34 0.11
CA LYS A 146 -25.39 3.11 -0.89
C LYS A 146 -24.66 3.31 -2.22
N GLY A 147 -23.39 2.90 -2.33
CA GLY A 147 -22.60 3.08 -3.55
C GLY A 147 -21.18 2.56 -3.42
N VAL A 148 -20.36 2.83 -4.44
CA VAL A 148 -18.94 2.47 -4.47
C VAL A 148 -18.19 3.28 -3.41
N PHE A 149 -17.24 2.64 -2.71
CA PHE A 149 -16.40 3.30 -1.72
C PHE A 149 -15.80 4.61 -2.26
N SER A 150 -16.04 5.69 -1.51
CA SER A 150 -15.35 6.96 -1.63
C SER A 150 -14.82 7.30 -0.24
N PRO A 151 -13.62 7.89 -0.10
CA PRO A 151 -13.15 8.41 1.18
C PRO A 151 -14.26 9.28 1.79
N SER A 152 -14.74 8.92 2.98
CA SER A 152 -15.88 9.61 3.58
C SER A 152 -15.55 11.08 3.84
N PRO A 153 -16.47 12.03 3.56
CA PRO A 153 -16.38 13.42 4.03
C PRO A 153 -16.18 13.52 5.55
N ASP A 154 -16.60 12.48 6.31
CA ASP A 154 -16.42 12.40 7.76
C ASP A 154 -14.96 12.45 8.19
N ARG A 155 -14.02 12.08 7.30
CA ARG A 155 -12.59 12.16 7.57
C ARG A 155 -12.12 13.59 7.86
N PHE A 156 -12.84 14.60 7.36
CA PHE A 156 -12.54 16.01 7.57
C PHE A 156 -13.47 16.69 8.58
N LYS A 157 -14.26 15.92 9.34
CA LYS A 157 -15.13 16.45 10.40
C LYS A 157 -14.40 16.63 11.74
N LYS A 158 -13.13 16.21 11.84
CA LYS A 158 -12.30 16.45 13.02
C LYS A 158 -12.00 17.94 13.15
N ASP A 159 -11.98 18.44 14.40
CA ASP A 159 -11.57 19.80 14.73
C ASP A 159 -10.04 19.92 14.86
N ASP A 160 -9.33 19.34 13.90
CA ASP A 160 -7.88 19.40 13.81
C ASP A 160 -7.42 19.79 12.39
N LEU A 161 -6.11 19.93 12.18
CA LEU A 161 -5.52 20.47 10.96
C LEU A 161 -5.94 19.72 9.69
N ASP A 162 -6.19 18.42 9.75
CA ASP A 162 -6.69 17.62 8.63
C ASP A 162 -8.09 18.06 8.20
N GLY A 163 -9.02 18.18 9.15
CA GLY A 163 -10.38 18.62 8.90
C GLY A 163 -10.47 20.08 8.49
N ILE A 164 -9.76 20.97 9.20
CA ILE A 164 -9.73 22.41 8.92
C ILE A 164 -9.24 22.70 7.50
N HIS A 165 -8.18 22.02 7.04
CA HIS A 165 -7.54 22.26 5.74
C HIS A 165 -7.95 21.26 4.65
N SER A 166 -8.82 20.29 4.99
CA SER A 166 -9.26 19.20 4.10
C SER A 166 -8.10 18.41 3.48
N ILE A 167 -7.10 18.08 4.31
CA ILE A 167 -5.87 17.39 3.91
C ILE A 167 -5.74 16.03 4.62
N GLY A 168 -5.15 15.04 3.96
CA GLY A 168 -4.82 13.74 4.54
C GLY A 168 -5.12 12.55 3.63
N LEU A 169 -5.72 12.78 2.46
CA LEU A 169 -5.92 11.72 1.48
C LEU A 169 -4.58 11.26 0.90
N PRO A 170 -4.45 9.97 0.53
CA PRO A 170 -3.27 9.48 -0.19
C PRO A 170 -2.87 10.35 -1.39
N ILE A 171 -3.85 10.74 -2.22
CA ILE A 171 -3.62 11.59 -3.39
C ILE A 171 -3.11 12.99 -3.04
N GLN A 172 -3.13 13.41 -1.78
CA GLN A 172 -2.56 14.69 -1.33
C GLN A 172 -1.18 14.49 -0.69
N VAL A 173 -1.03 13.48 0.17
CA VAL A 173 0.19 13.30 0.98
C VAL A 173 1.34 12.65 0.20
N TYR A 174 1.09 11.62 -0.60
CA TYR A 174 2.16 11.01 -1.41
C TYR A 174 2.81 12.01 -2.39
N PRO A 175 2.05 12.89 -3.08
CA PRO A 175 2.67 13.94 -3.89
C PRO A 175 3.50 14.96 -3.09
N MET A 176 3.12 15.26 -1.84
CA MET A 176 3.95 16.12 -0.97
C MET A 176 5.31 15.47 -0.67
N TYR A 177 5.34 14.15 -0.45
CA TYR A 177 6.61 13.45 -0.30
C TYR A 177 7.43 13.41 -1.60
N GLU A 178 6.77 13.24 -2.75
CA GLU A 178 7.43 13.30 -4.05
C GLU A 178 8.08 14.67 -4.30
N ASN A 179 7.33 15.76 -4.03
CA ASN A 179 7.83 17.12 -4.16
C ASN A 179 8.97 17.41 -3.18
N GLY A 180 8.84 16.99 -1.91
CA GLY A 180 9.92 17.12 -0.93
C GLY A 180 11.17 16.34 -1.34
N PHE A 181 11.01 15.10 -1.81
CA PHE A 181 12.11 14.23 -2.22
C PHE A 181 12.85 14.74 -3.45
N ARG A 182 12.15 15.22 -4.49
CA ARG A 182 12.82 15.82 -5.66
C ARG A 182 13.62 17.06 -5.28
N ALA A 183 13.05 17.94 -4.44
CA ALA A 183 13.70 19.18 -4.04
C ALA A 183 14.93 18.91 -3.17
N HIS A 184 14.84 17.94 -2.26
CA HIS A 184 15.98 17.49 -1.46
C HIS A 184 17.15 16.98 -2.32
N ARG A 185 16.85 16.30 -3.43
CA ARG A 185 17.86 15.82 -4.39
C ARG A 185 18.28 16.86 -5.45
N GLY A 186 17.75 18.07 -5.39
CA GLY A 186 18.00 19.12 -6.39
C GLY A 186 17.47 18.80 -7.78
N GLN A 187 16.51 17.88 -7.91
CA GLN A 187 15.89 17.51 -9.19
C GLN A 187 14.84 18.53 -9.61
N SER A 188 14.85 18.91 -10.90
CA SER A 188 13.79 19.71 -11.49
C SER A 188 12.45 18.95 -11.51
N LEU A 189 11.35 19.69 -11.65
CA LEU A 189 10.01 19.14 -11.82
C LEU A 189 9.93 18.17 -13.02
N ALA A 190 10.55 18.55 -14.14
CA ALA A 190 10.55 17.75 -15.37
C ALA A 190 11.34 16.44 -15.23
N GLU A 191 12.52 16.50 -14.62
CA GLU A 191 13.34 15.31 -14.37
C GLU A 191 12.63 14.33 -13.43
N ASN A 192 12.04 14.82 -12.34
CA ASN A 192 11.30 13.97 -11.41
C ASN A 192 10.07 13.32 -12.07
N HIS A 193 9.34 14.09 -12.88
CA HIS A 193 8.16 13.60 -13.61
C HIS A 193 8.53 12.48 -14.57
N MET A 194 9.62 12.65 -15.32
CA MET A 194 10.13 11.63 -16.23
C MET A 194 10.70 10.41 -15.48
N GLU A 195 11.40 10.60 -14.36
CA GLU A 195 11.86 9.50 -13.50
C GLU A 195 10.68 8.62 -13.05
N SER A 196 9.59 9.24 -12.59
CA SER A 196 8.36 8.55 -12.20
C SER A 196 7.68 7.85 -13.38
N ALA A 197 7.64 8.48 -14.55
CA ALA A 197 7.04 7.90 -15.75
C ALA A 197 7.84 6.70 -16.26
N SER A 198 9.17 6.80 -16.30
CA SER A 198 10.05 5.69 -16.68
C SER A 198 9.97 4.53 -15.69
N LEU A 199 9.89 4.82 -14.39
CA LEU A 199 9.68 3.80 -13.37
C LEU A 199 8.37 3.04 -13.62
N TYR A 200 7.27 3.77 -13.85
CA TYR A 200 5.97 3.14 -14.06
C TYR A 200 5.85 2.44 -15.42
N SER A 201 6.59 2.88 -16.44
CA SER A 201 6.68 2.14 -17.72
C SER A 201 7.28 0.74 -17.50
N ARG A 202 8.36 0.62 -16.70
CA ARG A 202 8.92 -0.69 -16.31
C ARG A 202 7.93 -1.54 -15.52
N PHE A 203 7.11 -0.92 -14.67
CA PHE A 203 6.08 -1.62 -13.92
C PHE A 203 4.97 -2.15 -14.85
N SER A 204 4.58 -1.36 -15.85
CA SER A 204 3.67 -1.80 -16.92
C SER A 204 4.24 -3.02 -17.67
N GLN A 205 5.53 -3.01 -18.04
CA GLN A 205 6.20 -4.14 -18.69
C GLN A 205 6.11 -5.43 -17.86
N VAL A 206 6.26 -5.34 -16.54
CA VAL A 206 6.07 -6.50 -15.65
C VAL A 206 4.59 -6.93 -15.66
N ALA A 207 3.67 -6.00 -15.41
CA ALA A 207 2.25 -6.29 -15.25
C ALA A 207 1.62 -6.98 -16.47
N VAL A 208 1.99 -6.61 -17.70
CA VAL A 208 1.40 -7.22 -18.91
C VAL A 208 1.75 -8.71 -19.06
N THR A 209 2.79 -9.18 -18.38
CA THR A 209 3.22 -10.59 -18.39
C THR A 209 2.62 -11.43 -17.26
N ARG A 210 1.97 -10.81 -16.27
CA ARG A 210 1.46 -11.53 -15.09
C ARG A 210 0.01 -11.97 -15.30
N PRO A 211 -0.31 -13.29 -15.28
CA PRO A 211 -1.65 -13.79 -15.57
C PRO A 211 -2.75 -13.20 -14.68
N TYR A 212 -2.43 -12.82 -13.44
CA TYR A 212 -3.38 -12.23 -12.49
C TYR A 212 -3.45 -10.70 -12.53
N SER A 213 -2.62 -10.06 -13.37
CA SER A 213 -2.72 -8.63 -13.63
C SER A 213 -4.03 -8.29 -14.35
N TRP A 214 -4.61 -7.15 -13.99
CA TRP A 214 -5.74 -6.56 -14.71
C TRP A 214 -5.36 -6.22 -16.16
N ASN A 215 -4.10 -5.80 -16.35
CA ASN A 215 -3.49 -5.46 -17.64
C ASN A 215 -2.76 -6.64 -18.31
N PHE A 216 -3.00 -7.88 -17.87
CA PHE A 216 -2.40 -9.04 -18.52
C PHE A 216 -2.68 -9.04 -20.04
N GLN A 217 -1.62 -9.18 -20.84
CA GLN A 217 -1.61 -9.14 -22.31
C GLN A 217 -2.12 -7.81 -22.93
N SER A 218 -2.14 -6.71 -22.16
CA SER A 218 -2.37 -5.37 -22.74
C SER A 218 -1.10 -4.82 -23.38
N LYS A 219 -1.23 -3.66 -24.04
CA LYS A 219 -0.08 -2.89 -24.50
C LYS A 219 0.75 -2.39 -23.30
N VAL A 220 2.06 -2.41 -23.44
CA VAL A 220 3.00 -1.76 -22.51
C VAL A 220 2.88 -0.24 -22.65
N GLU A 221 2.79 0.45 -21.53
CA GLU A 221 2.83 1.91 -21.48
C GLU A 221 4.27 2.43 -21.60
N THR A 222 4.49 3.47 -22.39
CA THR A 222 5.81 4.09 -22.54
C THR A 222 6.00 5.20 -21.50
N PRO A 223 7.24 5.61 -21.19
CA PRO A 223 7.46 6.75 -20.31
C PRO A 223 6.73 8.01 -20.79
N GLU A 224 6.70 8.24 -22.11
CA GLU A 224 6.03 9.40 -22.71
C GLU A 224 4.51 9.32 -22.53
N SER A 225 3.89 8.15 -22.71
CA SER A 225 2.44 7.99 -22.52
C SER A 225 2.01 8.20 -21.07
N ILE A 226 2.82 7.74 -20.12
CA ILE A 226 2.58 7.93 -18.68
C ILE A 226 2.79 9.38 -18.28
N ALA A 227 3.83 10.04 -18.81
CA ALA A 227 4.14 11.43 -18.51
C ALA A 227 3.15 12.42 -19.13
N GLN A 228 2.60 12.11 -20.31
CA GLN A 228 1.74 13.03 -21.04
C GLN A 228 0.41 13.24 -20.33
N VAL A 229 0.17 14.49 -19.90
CA VAL A 229 -1.12 14.91 -19.36
C VAL A 229 -2.13 15.05 -20.50
N THR A 230 -3.23 14.31 -20.42
CA THR A 230 -4.33 14.35 -21.40
C THR A 230 -5.67 14.33 -20.68
N THR A 231 -6.79 14.40 -21.41
CA THR A 231 -8.12 14.23 -20.79
C THR A 231 -8.31 12.84 -20.17
N LYS A 232 -7.67 11.80 -20.73
CA LYS A 232 -7.70 10.42 -20.22
C LYS A 232 -6.65 10.18 -19.13
N ASN A 233 -5.51 10.85 -19.22
CA ASN A 233 -4.43 10.82 -18.23
C ASN A 233 -4.29 12.19 -17.54
N ARG A 234 -5.40 12.68 -16.98
CA ARG A 234 -5.45 14.02 -16.39
C ARG A 234 -4.58 14.10 -15.13
N MET A 235 -4.16 15.32 -14.79
CA MET A 235 -3.55 15.59 -13.48
C MET A 235 -4.57 15.30 -12.37
N ILE A 236 -4.15 14.58 -11.33
CA ILE A 236 -4.96 14.35 -10.11
C ILE A 236 -4.52 15.34 -9.05
N CYS A 237 -3.30 15.15 -8.56
CA CYS A 237 -2.60 16.10 -7.72
C CYS A 237 -1.16 16.20 -8.20
N LEU A 238 -0.61 17.40 -8.28
CA LEU A 238 0.79 17.59 -8.69
C LEU A 238 1.74 16.76 -7.80
N PRO A 239 2.64 15.91 -8.35
CA PRO A 239 3.01 15.83 -9.77
C PRO A 239 2.38 14.65 -10.54
N TYR A 240 1.37 13.98 -9.98
CA TYR A 240 0.86 12.71 -10.48
C TYR A 240 -0.37 12.85 -11.40
N PRO A 241 -0.23 12.57 -12.71
CA PRO A 241 -1.36 12.27 -13.56
C PRO A 241 -1.94 10.89 -13.22
N LEU A 242 -3.10 10.58 -13.78
CA LEU A 242 -3.88 9.38 -13.47
C LEU A 242 -3.05 8.08 -13.55
N LEU A 243 -2.20 7.91 -14.56
CA LEU A 243 -1.34 6.73 -14.75
C LEU A 243 -0.19 6.62 -13.74
N MET A 244 -0.03 7.57 -12.81
CA MET A 244 0.87 7.48 -11.65
C MET A 244 0.09 7.28 -10.33
N ASN A 245 -1.18 6.89 -10.41
CA ASN A 245 -2.04 6.59 -9.27
C ASN A 245 -2.51 5.12 -9.33
N ALA A 246 -2.85 4.53 -8.18
CA ALA A 246 -3.41 3.17 -8.09
C ALA A 246 -4.79 3.04 -8.75
N PHE A 247 -5.04 1.91 -9.42
CA PHE A 247 -6.31 1.62 -10.11
C PHE A 247 -7.11 0.55 -9.36
N ASN A 248 -8.01 1.01 -8.49
CA ASN A 248 -8.66 0.12 -7.52
C ASN A 248 -9.89 -0.64 -8.05
N SER A 249 -10.34 -0.34 -9.28
CA SER A 249 -11.49 -0.98 -9.90
C SER A 249 -11.16 -2.39 -10.41
N VAL A 250 -10.94 -3.31 -9.47
CA VAL A 250 -10.55 -4.70 -9.75
C VAL A 250 -11.37 -5.70 -8.94
N ASN A 251 -11.32 -6.95 -9.38
CA ASN A 251 -11.80 -8.12 -8.63
C ASN A 251 -10.66 -9.12 -8.47
N LEU A 252 -9.98 -9.06 -7.32
CA LEU A 252 -8.77 -9.82 -7.04
C LEU A 252 -8.81 -10.36 -5.62
N ALA A 253 -8.44 -11.63 -5.43
CA ALA A 253 -8.21 -12.22 -4.11
C ALA A 253 -6.99 -13.12 -4.15
N ALA A 254 -6.34 -13.29 -3.01
CA ALA A 254 -5.21 -14.18 -2.86
C ALA A 254 -5.19 -14.82 -1.48
N ALA A 255 -4.64 -16.02 -1.41
CA ALA A 255 -4.50 -16.77 -0.16
C ALA A 255 -3.15 -17.49 -0.09
N CYS A 256 -2.66 -17.67 1.14
CA CYS A 256 -1.50 -18.51 1.43
C CYS A 256 -1.74 -19.39 2.67
N ILE A 257 -1.11 -20.57 2.67
CA ILE A 257 -1.19 -21.57 3.74
C ILE A 257 0.20 -21.76 4.30
N VAL A 258 0.33 -21.58 5.61
CA VAL A 258 1.59 -21.72 6.35
C VAL A 258 1.46 -22.83 7.38
N THR A 259 2.50 -23.64 7.53
CA THR A 259 2.61 -24.66 8.57
C THR A 259 4.08 -24.88 8.92
N THR A 260 4.41 -25.85 9.76
CA THR A 260 5.80 -26.23 10.03
C THR A 260 6.36 -27.14 8.93
N ALA A 261 7.67 -27.07 8.70
CA ALA A 261 8.39 -27.98 7.82
C ALA A 261 8.11 -29.45 8.18
N GLU A 262 8.06 -29.75 9.47
CA GLU A 262 7.76 -31.07 10.00
C GLU A 262 6.34 -31.53 9.61
N TYR A 263 5.33 -30.67 9.77
CA TYR A 263 3.96 -31.04 9.43
C TYR A 263 3.71 -31.10 7.92
N ALA A 264 4.37 -30.23 7.15
CA ALA A 264 4.35 -30.31 5.69
C ALA A 264 4.90 -31.65 5.19
N ALA A 265 5.97 -32.17 5.82
CA ALA A 265 6.48 -33.52 5.52
C ALA A 265 5.51 -34.62 5.95
N GLU A 266 4.89 -34.49 7.14
CA GLU A 266 3.90 -35.45 7.64
C GLU A 266 2.70 -35.60 6.69
N LEU A 267 2.22 -34.48 6.13
CA LEU A 267 1.14 -34.46 5.13
C LEU A 267 1.57 -34.96 3.75
N GLY A 268 2.88 -35.09 3.49
CA GLY A 268 3.39 -35.46 2.17
C GLY A 268 3.38 -34.33 1.13
N VAL A 269 3.41 -33.06 1.56
CA VAL A 269 3.53 -31.92 0.65
C VAL A 269 4.89 -31.99 -0.07
N PRO A 270 4.95 -31.98 -1.42
CA PRO A 270 6.22 -32.02 -2.14
C PRO A 270 7.16 -30.89 -1.75
N ARG A 271 8.45 -31.18 -1.54
CA ARG A 271 9.46 -30.17 -1.15
C ARG A 271 9.57 -29.00 -2.14
N SER A 272 9.23 -29.22 -3.41
CA SER A 272 9.15 -28.16 -4.45
C SER A 272 8.06 -27.11 -4.19
N LYS A 273 7.15 -27.36 -3.24
CA LYS A 273 6.15 -26.38 -2.79
C LYS A 273 6.62 -25.54 -1.61
N TRP A 274 7.74 -25.87 -0.97
CA TRP A 274 8.09 -25.24 0.29
C TRP A 274 8.86 -23.95 0.04
N ILE A 275 8.35 -22.86 0.59
CA ILE A 275 9.06 -21.58 0.67
C ILE A 275 9.09 -21.14 2.12
N TYR A 276 10.25 -20.69 2.57
CA TYR A 276 10.53 -20.38 3.96
C TYR A 276 10.40 -18.88 4.20
N PRO A 277 9.45 -18.42 5.02
CA PRO A 277 9.56 -17.11 5.65
C PRO A 277 10.84 -17.08 6.50
N LEU A 278 11.71 -16.09 6.28
CA LEU A 278 12.96 -15.96 7.03
C LEU A 278 12.86 -14.99 8.21
N GLY A 279 12.06 -13.93 8.04
CA GLY A 279 11.83 -12.91 9.06
C GLY A 279 11.13 -11.71 8.46
N GLY A 280 10.39 -10.98 9.30
CA GLY A 280 9.82 -9.68 8.95
C GLY A 280 10.20 -8.61 9.96
N ALA A 281 9.82 -7.37 9.65
CA ALA A 281 9.81 -6.27 10.59
C ALA A 281 8.84 -5.18 10.15
N GLY A 282 8.23 -4.52 11.13
CA GLY A 282 7.29 -3.42 10.91
C GLY A 282 7.73 -2.14 11.60
N ALA A 283 7.34 -1.01 11.03
CA ALA A 283 7.51 0.30 11.66
C ALA A 283 6.33 1.22 11.36
N THR A 284 6.12 2.22 12.22
CA THR A 284 4.99 3.14 12.11
C THR A 284 5.39 4.57 12.36
N ASP A 285 5.09 5.41 11.39
CA ASP A 285 5.21 6.86 11.47
C ASP A 285 3.90 7.49 11.97
N SER A 286 3.91 8.79 12.27
CA SER A 286 2.72 9.50 12.73
C SER A 286 1.58 9.46 11.68
N GLU A 287 0.34 9.27 12.12
CA GLU A 287 -0.85 9.46 11.27
C GLU A 287 -1.07 10.92 10.90
N GLU A 288 -0.67 11.82 11.80
CA GLU A 288 -0.67 13.27 11.62
C GLU A 288 0.60 13.67 10.86
N VAL A 289 0.49 13.90 9.56
CA VAL A 289 1.64 14.09 8.68
C VAL A 289 2.52 15.29 9.04
N TRP A 290 1.95 16.29 9.71
CA TRP A 290 2.70 17.45 10.23
C TRP A 290 3.56 17.11 11.46
N ASN A 291 3.35 15.94 12.08
CA ASN A 291 4.15 15.41 13.18
C ASN A 291 5.21 14.39 12.69
N ARG A 292 5.75 14.60 11.49
CA ARG A 292 6.82 13.77 10.90
C ARG A 292 8.11 14.57 10.76
N PRO A 293 9.31 13.95 10.71
CA PRO A 293 10.56 14.73 10.66
C PRO A 293 10.63 15.64 9.43
N ASN A 294 10.30 15.11 8.25
CA ASN A 294 10.37 15.79 6.96
C ASN A 294 9.46 15.10 5.93
N PHE A 295 9.50 15.61 4.69
CA PHE A 295 8.75 15.10 3.54
C PHE A 295 9.65 14.59 2.40
N PHE A 296 10.90 14.19 2.70
CA PHE A 296 11.83 13.64 1.70
C PHE A 296 12.45 12.30 2.11
N SER A 297 12.08 11.77 3.27
CA SER A 297 12.52 10.47 3.76
C SER A 297 11.38 9.77 4.50
N SER A 298 11.45 8.46 4.68
CA SER A 298 10.51 7.71 5.53
C SER A 298 11.28 6.85 6.52
N PRO A 299 11.43 7.28 7.78
CA PRO A 299 12.06 6.47 8.81
C PRO A 299 11.36 5.13 9.02
N ALA A 300 10.04 5.06 8.80
CA ALA A 300 9.29 3.81 8.87
C ALA A 300 9.72 2.83 7.76
N ILE A 301 9.91 3.28 6.52
CA ILE A 301 10.44 2.42 5.45
C ILE A 301 11.83 1.92 5.85
N SER A 302 12.74 2.84 6.20
CA SER A 302 14.10 2.51 6.59
C SER A 302 14.17 1.48 7.71
N LYS A 303 13.50 1.73 8.84
CA LYS A 303 13.50 0.81 10.00
C LYS A 303 12.89 -0.56 9.66
N SER A 304 11.81 -0.60 8.87
CA SER A 304 11.20 -1.87 8.46
C SER A 304 12.11 -2.70 7.57
N LEU A 305 12.82 -2.08 6.61
CA LEU A 305 13.74 -2.76 5.72
C LEU A 305 14.98 -3.27 6.47
N ASP A 306 15.59 -2.41 7.30
CA ASP A 306 16.77 -2.77 8.10
C ASP A 306 16.43 -3.89 9.10
N GLY A 307 15.30 -3.76 9.80
CA GLY A 307 14.83 -4.77 10.74
C GLY A 307 14.53 -6.10 10.06
N CYS A 308 13.94 -6.08 8.87
CA CYS A 308 13.59 -7.28 8.12
C CYS A 308 14.84 -8.01 7.60
N LEU A 309 15.81 -7.28 7.06
CA LEU A 309 17.08 -7.85 6.61
C LEU A 309 17.84 -8.46 7.80
N ALA A 310 17.94 -7.72 8.90
CA ALA A 310 18.58 -8.19 10.13
C ALA A 310 17.89 -9.44 10.71
N SER A 311 16.56 -9.43 10.82
CA SER A 311 15.79 -10.57 11.36
C SER A 311 15.93 -11.80 10.47
N SER A 312 16.03 -11.61 9.16
CA SER A 312 16.20 -12.70 8.18
C SER A 312 17.63 -13.23 8.09
N GLY A 313 18.60 -12.59 8.75
CA GLY A 313 20.02 -12.91 8.59
C GLY A 313 20.56 -12.64 7.18
N LEU A 314 19.93 -11.70 6.46
CA LEU A 314 20.28 -11.34 5.09
C LEU A 314 20.82 -9.91 5.02
N THR A 315 21.60 -9.64 4.00
CA THR A 315 21.95 -8.28 3.57
C THR A 315 21.19 -7.94 2.29
N LYS A 316 21.15 -6.66 1.93
CA LYS A 316 20.55 -6.22 0.66
C LYS A 316 21.16 -6.88 -0.58
N ASN A 317 22.42 -7.30 -0.50
CA ASN A 317 23.13 -7.93 -1.62
C ASN A 317 22.70 -9.38 -1.83
N ASP A 318 22.09 -10.01 -0.82
CA ASP A 318 21.60 -11.38 -0.87
C ASP A 318 20.20 -11.50 -1.50
N ILE A 319 19.55 -10.37 -1.78
CA ILE A 319 18.18 -10.33 -2.32
C ILE A 319 18.19 -10.39 -3.85
N ASP A 320 17.45 -11.35 -4.39
CA ASP A 320 17.30 -11.60 -5.82
C ASP A 320 16.04 -10.99 -6.41
N LEU A 321 14.97 -10.99 -5.62
CA LEU A 321 13.64 -10.60 -6.06
C LEU A 321 13.08 -9.53 -5.13
N PHE A 322 12.50 -8.48 -5.70
CA PHE A 322 11.90 -7.38 -4.93
C PHE A 322 10.45 -7.17 -5.36
N ASP A 323 9.59 -6.92 -4.38
CA ASP A 323 8.34 -6.22 -4.62
C ASP A 323 8.14 -5.08 -3.62
N PHE A 324 8.29 -3.85 -4.10
CA PHE A 324 8.00 -2.66 -3.31
C PHE A 324 6.60 -2.15 -3.65
N TYR A 325 5.74 -2.07 -2.63
CA TYR A 325 4.39 -1.54 -2.76
C TYR A 325 4.38 -0.17 -3.46
N SER A 326 3.50 0.01 -4.45
CA SER A 326 3.57 1.18 -5.35
C SER A 326 2.20 1.73 -5.74
N CYS A 327 1.43 2.22 -4.76
CA CYS A 327 0.24 3.03 -5.08
C CYS A 327 0.62 4.32 -5.82
N PHE A 328 1.79 4.86 -5.48
CA PHE A 328 2.39 6.08 -6.01
C PHE A 328 3.89 5.87 -6.19
N PRO A 329 4.53 6.56 -7.16
CA PRO A 329 5.97 6.43 -7.44
C PRO A 329 6.88 6.62 -6.23
N ILE A 330 6.53 7.51 -5.30
CA ILE A 330 7.41 7.85 -4.18
C ILE A 330 7.76 6.67 -3.26
N VAL A 331 6.88 5.69 -3.07
CA VAL A 331 7.15 4.55 -2.16
C VAL A 331 8.34 3.70 -2.63
N PRO A 332 8.33 3.15 -3.86
CA PRO A 332 9.50 2.43 -4.37
C PRO A 332 10.74 3.31 -4.53
N LYS A 333 10.59 4.64 -4.75
CA LYS A 333 11.73 5.57 -4.76
C LYS A 333 12.41 5.66 -3.40
N LEU A 334 11.66 5.88 -2.32
CA LEU A 334 12.19 5.95 -0.96
C LEU A 334 12.84 4.62 -0.52
N ALA A 335 12.22 3.49 -0.88
CA ALA A 335 12.79 2.18 -0.61
C ALA A 335 14.10 1.94 -1.37
N SER A 336 14.14 2.34 -2.65
CA SER A 336 15.34 2.23 -3.48
C SER A 336 16.46 3.12 -2.96
N GLU A 337 16.17 4.37 -2.59
CA GLU A 337 17.12 5.30 -1.99
C GLU A 337 17.75 4.70 -0.72
N HIS A 338 16.91 4.19 0.20
CA HIS A 338 17.37 3.57 1.45
C HIS A 338 18.27 2.35 1.21
N LEU A 339 17.92 1.49 0.25
CA LEU A 339 18.72 0.31 -0.10
C LEU A 339 19.91 0.65 -1.00
N GLY A 340 20.05 1.88 -1.49
CA GLY A 340 21.06 2.25 -2.47
C GLY A 340 20.88 1.55 -3.83
N LEU A 341 19.63 1.28 -4.21
CA LEU A 341 19.26 0.78 -5.53
C LEU A 341 19.03 1.96 -6.48
N SER A 342 19.49 1.83 -7.73
CA SER A 342 19.23 2.85 -8.75
C SER A 342 17.73 2.94 -9.06
N ILE A 343 17.13 4.12 -8.86
CA ILE A 343 15.72 4.38 -9.20
C ILE A 343 15.52 4.42 -10.71
N SER A 344 16.43 5.08 -11.43
CA SER A 344 16.32 5.32 -12.86
C SER A 344 16.70 4.09 -13.70
N SER A 345 17.65 3.29 -13.22
CA SER A 345 18.21 2.12 -13.92
C SER A 345 18.55 1.01 -12.92
N PRO A 346 17.54 0.39 -12.27
CA PRO A 346 17.77 -0.68 -11.32
C PRO A 346 18.36 -1.90 -12.03
N SER A 347 19.36 -2.54 -11.41
CA SER A 347 20.00 -3.76 -11.95
C SER A 347 19.07 -4.97 -11.92
N LYS A 348 18.07 -4.96 -11.03
CA LYS A 348 17.03 -5.97 -10.87
C LYS A 348 15.66 -5.28 -10.84
N PRO A 349 14.58 -5.85 -11.39
CA PRO A 349 13.24 -5.29 -11.22
C PRO A 349 12.89 -5.11 -9.74
N ILE A 350 12.31 -3.95 -9.38
CA ILE A 350 11.86 -3.65 -8.01
C ILE A 350 10.37 -3.98 -7.75
N THR A 351 9.76 -4.71 -8.68
CA THR A 351 8.40 -5.26 -8.56
C THR A 351 8.30 -6.61 -9.23
N LEU A 352 7.49 -7.50 -8.64
CA LEU A 352 7.07 -8.78 -9.20
C LEU A 352 5.77 -8.66 -9.99
N LEU A 353 4.87 -7.78 -9.54
CA LEU A 353 3.51 -7.67 -10.05
C LEU A 353 3.35 -6.58 -11.11
N GLY A 354 4.17 -5.53 -11.06
CA GLY A 354 4.00 -4.34 -11.89
C GLY A 354 3.15 -3.23 -11.25
N GLY A 355 3.05 -3.22 -9.92
CA GLY A 355 2.41 -2.14 -9.15
C GLY A 355 0.89 -1.99 -9.26
N LEU A 356 0.31 -1.20 -8.36
CA LEU A 356 -1.15 -1.07 -8.21
C LEU A 356 -1.84 -0.34 -9.37
N THR A 357 -1.10 0.39 -10.20
CA THR A 357 -1.66 1.02 -11.42
C THR A 357 -1.96 -0.02 -12.49
N PHE A 358 -1.06 -0.99 -12.71
CA PHE A 358 -1.16 -1.91 -13.85
C PHE A 358 -1.57 -3.33 -13.45
N PHE A 359 -1.03 -3.87 -12.35
CA PHE A 359 -1.50 -5.15 -11.80
C PHE A 359 -2.97 -5.06 -11.37
N GLY A 360 -3.35 -3.90 -10.85
CA GLY A 360 -4.65 -3.67 -10.23
C GLY A 360 -4.51 -3.37 -8.75
N GLY A 361 -5.15 -2.29 -8.32
CA GLY A 361 -5.13 -1.82 -6.94
C GLY A 361 -6.06 -2.65 -6.07
N ALA A 362 -5.65 -3.86 -5.69
CA ALA A 362 -6.34 -4.68 -4.68
C ALA A 362 -6.29 -4.07 -3.25
N GLY A 363 -6.16 -2.75 -3.15
CA GLY A 363 -6.18 -1.95 -1.92
C GLY A 363 -5.24 -2.50 -0.85
N ASN A 364 -5.85 -2.96 0.25
CA ASN A 364 -5.14 -3.55 1.38
C ASN A 364 -4.47 -4.89 1.05
N ASN A 365 -5.00 -5.61 0.07
CA ASN A 365 -4.57 -6.97 -0.23
C ASN A 365 -3.50 -7.06 -1.32
N TYR A 366 -3.04 -5.95 -1.91
CA TYR A 366 -2.01 -5.98 -2.97
C TYR A 366 -0.80 -6.83 -2.58
N SER A 367 -0.27 -6.64 -1.37
CA SER A 367 0.94 -7.34 -0.90
C SER A 367 0.73 -8.84 -0.70
N MET A 368 -0.52 -9.33 -0.60
CA MET A 368 -0.81 -10.77 -0.60
C MET A 368 -0.50 -11.37 -1.97
N HIS A 369 -0.86 -10.67 -3.05
CA HIS A 369 -0.51 -11.07 -4.41
C HIS A 369 1.01 -11.03 -4.63
N ALA A 370 1.72 -10.12 -3.97
CA ALA A 370 3.18 -10.06 -4.03
C ALA A 370 3.80 -11.29 -3.33
N ILE A 371 3.25 -11.70 -2.19
CA ILE A 371 3.63 -12.93 -1.48
C ILE A 371 3.41 -14.16 -2.38
N THR A 372 2.23 -14.30 -2.97
CA THR A 372 1.92 -15.48 -3.79
C THR A 372 2.78 -15.55 -5.06
N GLU A 373 3.08 -14.41 -5.69
CA GLU A 373 3.98 -14.36 -6.84
C GLU A 373 5.43 -14.63 -6.45
N MET A 374 5.90 -14.07 -5.33
CA MET A 374 7.23 -14.34 -4.79
C MET A 374 7.43 -15.84 -4.57
N VAL A 375 6.45 -16.49 -3.94
CA VAL A 375 6.46 -17.95 -3.73
C VAL A 375 6.56 -18.70 -5.06
N ARG A 376 5.78 -18.30 -6.09
CA ARG A 376 5.85 -18.94 -7.41
C ARG A 376 7.23 -18.76 -8.08
N GLN A 377 7.83 -17.58 -8.00
CA GLN A 377 9.13 -17.31 -8.63
C GLN A 377 10.27 -18.07 -7.93
N LEU A 378 10.27 -18.09 -6.60
CA LEU A 378 11.25 -18.84 -5.81
C LEU A 378 11.16 -20.35 -6.09
N ARG A 379 9.94 -20.92 -6.18
CA ARG A 379 9.74 -22.33 -6.54
C ARG A 379 10.21 -22.67 -7.96
N ARG A 380 10.21 -21.70 -8.88
CA ARG A 380 10.71 -21.85 -10.26
C ARG A 380 12.22 -21.64 -10.37
N GLY A 381 12.91 -21.31 -9.28
CA GLY A 381 14.35 -21.05 -9.29
C GLY A 381 14.74 -19.71 -9.93
N GLN A 382 13.84 -18.72 -9.96
CA GLN A 382 14.13 -17.37 -10.48
C GLN A 382 14.94 -16.50 -9.51
N GLY A 383 15.19 -17.02 -8.31
CA GLY A 383 15.97 -16.40 -7.26
C GLY A 383 16.02 -17.32 -6.04
N GLN A 384 16.85 -16.98 -5.06
CA GLN A 384 16.92 -17.67 -3.78
C GLN A 384 16.21 -16.91 -2.68
N ASN A 385 16.46 -15.60 -2.58
CA ASN A 385 15.88 -14.76 -1.54
C ASN A 385 15.07 -13.62 -2.16
N GLY A 386 13.89 -13.38 -1.59
CA GLY A 386 13.00 -12.32 -2.01
C GLY A 386 12.65 -11.39 -0.86
N LEU A 387 12.51 -10.10 -1.15
CA LEU A 387 12.09 -9.06 -0.21
C LEU A 387 10.80 -8.40 -0.68
N ILE A 388 9.81 -8.33 0.21
CA ILE A 388 8.54 -7.62 -0.03
C ILE A 388 8.46 -6.47 0.97
N LEU A 389 8.22 -5.25 0.48
CA LEU A 389 7.88 -4.09 1.31
C LEU A 389 6.41 -3.76 1.10
N ALA A 390 5.61 -3.94 2.15
CA ALA A 390 4.19 -3.64 2.17
C ALA A 390 3.91 -2.32 2.89
N ASN A 391 3.19 -1.41 2.23
CA ASN A 391 2.92 -0.06 2.72
C ASN A 391 1.42 0.15 2.97
N GLY A 392 1.07 0.73 4.11
CA GLY A 392 -0.29 1.06 4.53
C GLY A 392 -0.47 2.53 4.92
N GLY A 393 -1.67 3.05 4.68
CA GLY A 393 -1.99 4.45 4.94
C GLY A 393 -1.29 5.41 3.98
N ILE A 394 -0.60 6.41 4.53
CA ILE A 394 0.04 7.52 3.80
C ILE A 394 1.53 7.57 4.15
N LEU A 395 2.27 6.49 3.85
CA LEU A 395 3.60 6.17 4.38
C LEU A 395 3.63 5.88 5.90
N THR A 396 2.46 5.70 6.52
CA THR A 396 2.32 5.55 7.97
C THR A 396 2.78 4.18 8.44
N TYR A 397 2.29 3.11 7.81
CA TYR A 397 2.45 1.74 8.29
C TYR A 397 3.30 0.96 7.31
N GLN A 398 4.47 0.49 7.74
CA GLN A 398 5.36 -0.32 6.90
C GLN A 398 5.54 -1.69 7.51
N HIS A 399 5.55 -2.72 6.66
CA HIS A 399 5.97 -4.06 7.05
C HIS A 399 6.75 -4.70 5.91
N ALA A 400 7.95 -5.16 6.19
CA ALA A 400 8.77 -5.90 5.25
C ALA A 400 8.87 -7.38 5.66
N ILE A 401 9.01 -8.27 4.68
CA ILE A 401 9.22 -9.70 4.92
C ILE A 401 10.15 -10.31 3.87
N CYS A 402 11.09 -11.15 4.31
CA CYS A 402 11.93 -11.95 3.43
C CYS A 402 11.41 -13.38 3.31
N LEU A 403 11.39 -13.89 2.08
CA LEU A 403 11.09 -15.28 1.75
C LEU A 403 12.28 -15.93 1.07
N SER A 404 12.49 -17.22 1.28
CA SER A 404 13.57 -17.97 0.62
C SER A 404 13.16 -19.36 0.15
N SER A 405 13.80 -19.82 -0.92
CA SER A 405 13.72 -21.22 -1.35
C SER A 405 14.58 -22.16 -0.49
N ARG A 406 15.41 -21.62 0.41
CA ARG A 406 16.22 -22.38 1.37
C ARG A 406 15.71 -22.18 2.80
N PRO A 407 15.85 -23.22 3.65
CA PRO A 407 15.60 -23.05 5.07
C PRO A 407 16.58 -22.03 5.68
N PRO A 408 16.24 -21.39 6.81
CA PRO A 408 17.15 -20.50 7.53
C PRO A 408 18.51 -21.16 7.79
N SER A 409 19.61 -20.46 7.50
CA SER A 409 20.96 -20.91 7.82
C SER A 409 21.17 -20.96 9.33
N ASN A 410 21.85 -22.01 9.83
CA ASN A 410 22.32 -22.16 11.21
C ASN A 410 21.29 -22.52 12.29
N GLY A 411 20.14 -23.10 11.93
CA GLY A 411 19.16 -23.54 12.95
C GLY A 411 18.56 -22.38 13.76
N ILE A 412 18.69 -21.14 13.25
CA ILE A 412 18.04 -19.96 13.80
C ILE A 412 16.54 -20.22 13.75
N MET A 413 15.91 -20.30 14.93
CA MET A 413 14.45 -20.31 15.02
C MET A 413 13.92 -19.01 14.41
N TYR A 414 12.74 -19.07 13.80
CA TYR A 414 12.10 -17.88 13.26
C TYR A 414 12.16 -16.74 14.29
N PRO A 415 12.64 -15.53 13.93
CA PRO A 415 12.99 -14.50 14.88
C PRO A 415 11.83 -14.18 15.82
N ASN A 416 11.96 -14.57 17.10
CA ASN A 416 10.98 -14.26 18.14
C ASN A 416 11.31 -12.92 18.79
N VAL A 417 11.41 -11.86 17.99
CA VAL A 417 11.61 -10.51 18.50
C VAL A 417 10.23 -9.85 18.54
N GLN A 418 9.46 -10.09 19.60
CA GLN A 418 8.13 -9.49 19.80
C GLN A 418 8.13 -7.95 19.60
N ASN A 419 9.27 -7.29 19.84
CA ASN A 419 9.45 -5.84 19.66
C ASN A 419 9.73 -5.40 18.21
N ALA A 420 9.86 -6.30 17.23
CA ALA A 420 10.14 -5.96 15.83
C ALA A 420 8.89 -5.87 14.94
N HIS A 421 7.72 -6.31 15.41
CA HIS A 421 6.54 -6.41 14.55
C HIS A 421 5.87 -5.07 14.23
N GLN A 422 6.12 -4.01 15.01
CA GLN A 422 5.73 -2.64 14.68
C GLN A 422 6.40 -1.61 15.62
N VAL A 423 7.53 -1.03 15.20
CA VAL A 423 8.23 -0.01 16.00
C VAL A 423 7.74 1.39 15.65
N ALA A 424 7.30 2.16 16.65
CA ALA A 424 6.98 3.57 16.46
C ALA A 424 8.25 4.39 16.14
N ILE A 425 8.13 5.34 15.23
CA ILE A 425 9.22 6.24 14.90
C ILE A 425 9.31 7.35 15.96
N GLU A 426 10.38 7.29 16.75
CA GLU A 426 10.78 8.35 17.67
C GLU A 426 12.00 9.06 17.08
N VAL A 427 11.77 10.17 16.38
CA VAL A 427 12.81 11.06 15.83
C VAL A 427 12.43 12.50 16.12
N PRO A 428 13.39 13.44 16.18
CA PRO A 428 13.07 14.84 16.35
C PRO A 428 12.10 15.32 15.27
N ILE A 429 10.97 15.86 15.72
CA ILE A 429 10.00 16.54 14.86
C ILE A 429 9.99 18.02 15.22
N PRO A 430 9.71 18.88 14.25
CA PRO A 430 9.52 20.28 14.54
C PRO A 430 8.20 20.53 15.27
N ARG A 431 8.17 21.59 16.08
CA ARG A 431 6.95 22.10 16.69
C ARG A 431 5.90 22.43 15.63
N VAL A 432 4.63 22.18 15.94
CA VAL A 432 3.50 22.50 15.06
C VAL A 432 2.69 23.66 15.61
N THR A 433 2.37 24.62 14.75
CA THR A 433 1.56 25.79 15.03
C THR A 433 0.21 25.64 14.33
N HIS A 434 -0.87 25.48 15.11
CA HIS A 434 -2.20 25.22 14.56
C HIS A 434 -2.82 26.46 13.90
N VAL A 435 -2.62 27.63 14.51
CA VAL A 435 -3.07 28.93 14.02
C VAL A 435 -1.83 29.76 13.74
N ALA A 436 -1.45 29.82 12.47
CA ALA A 436 -0.19 30.43 12.03
C ALA A 436 -0.44 31.83 11.45
N GLU A 437 0.36 32.80 11.90
CA GLU A 437 0.43 34.14 11.32
C GLU A 437 1.89 34.58 11.22
N GLY A 438 2.30 35.09 10.05
CA GLY A 438 3.62 35.68 9.87
C GLY A 438 4.30 35.29 8.56
N ASP A 439 5.54 35.78 8.41
CA ASP A 439 6.39 35.39 7.29
C ASP A 439 6.73 33.90 7.37
N ALA A 440 6.67 33.24 6.21
CA ALA A 440 6.77 31.80 6.12
C ALA A 440 7.55 31.34 4.89
N VAL A 441 7.97 30.08 4.93
CA VAL A 441 8.64 29.37 3.83
C VAL A 441 7.91 28.07 3.54
N ILE A 442 7.76 27.70 2.27
CA ILE A 442 7.15 26.42 1.86
C ILE A 442 8.15 25.27 2.14
N GLU A 443 7.75 24.28 2.95
CA GLU A 443 8.51 23.04 3.17
C GLU A 443 8.15 21.98 2.13
N THR A 444 6.86 21.81 1.84
CA THR A 444 6.35 21.01 0.72
C THR A 444 4.94 21.45 0.35
N TYR A 445 4.47 21.01 -0.82
CA TYR A 445 3.16 21.36 -1.34
C TYR A 445 2.61 20.30 -2.30
N THR A 446 1.31 20.38 -2.56
CA THR A 446 0.69 19.76 -3.74
C THR A 446 -0.51 20.60 -4.18
N VAL A 447 -0.97 20.40 -5.41
CA VAL A 447 -2.15 21.05 -5.97
C VAL A 447 -3.07 19.99 -6.51
N GLU A 448 -4.31 19.93 -6.00
CA GLU A 448 -5.37 19.10 -6.55
C GLU A 448 -5.98 19.77 -7.79
N PHE A 449 -6.37 18.97 -8.78
CA PHE A 449 -6.93 19.43 -10.04
C PHE A 449 -8.35 18.91 -10.26
N HIS A 450 -9.19 19.75 -10.84
CA HIS A 450 -10.49 19.35 -11.34
C HIS A 450 -10.35 18.39 -12.54
N ARG A 451 -11.43 17.67 -12.87
CA ARG A 451 -11.44 16.77 -14.05
C ARG A 451 -11.16 17.47 -15.38
N ASN A 452 -11.46 18.76 -15.47
CA ASN A 452 -11.18 19.59 -16.65
C ASN A 452 -9.73 20.11 -16.71
N GLY A 453 -8.88 19.79 -15.73
CA GLY A 453 -7.46 20.16 -15.69
C GLY A 453 -7.16 21.51 -15.07
N HIS A 454 -8.15 22.26 -14.57
CA HIS A 454 -7.88 23.48 -13.81
C HIS A 454 -7.47 23.18 -12.36
N PRO A 455 -6.49 23.90 -11.79
CA PRO A 455 -6.17 23.84 -10.36
C PRO A 455 -7.40 24.09 -9.50
N ALA A 456 -7.65 23.21 -8.52
CA ALA A 456 -8.79 23.27 -7.62
C ALA A 456 -8.41 23.77 -6.23
N ARG A 457 -7.34 23.21 -5.65
CA ARG A 457 -6.87 23.60 -4.31
C ARG A 457 -5.38 23.32 -4.14
N GLY A 458 -4.64 24.34 -3.70
CA GLY A 458 -3.29 24.21 -3.18
C GLY A 458 -3.29 23.81 -1.70
N TYR A 459 -2.41 22.87 -1.36
CA TYR A 459 -2.13 22.39 -0.01
C TYR A 459 -0.66 22.61 0.30
N ILE A 460 -0.37 23.25 1.44
CA ILE A 460 0.97 23.68 1.81
C ILE A 460 1.29 23.16 3.21
N ILE A 461 2.49 22.59 3.36
CA ILE A 461 3.17 22.49 4.64
C ILE A 461 4.26 23.56 4.64
N GLY A 462 4.20 24.47 5.60
CA GLY A 462 5.12 25.60 5.67
C GLY A 462 5.80 25.72 7.03
N ARG A 463 6.80 26.62 7.09
CA ARG A 463 7.58 26.97 8.27
C ARG A 463 7.44 28.45 8.56
N LEU A 464 7.13 28.81 9.81
CA LEU A 464 7.25 30.20 10.25
C LEU A 464 8.73 30.59 10.31
N LYS A 465 9.10 31.76 9.77
CA LYS A 465 10.48 32.28 9.81
C LYS A 465 10.90 32.69 11.22
N THR A 466 9.93 32.96 12.10
CA THR A 466 10.17 33.43 13.48
C THR A 466 10.71 32.35 14.41
N ASP A 467 10.22 31.12 14.30
CA ASP A 467 10.58 30.02 15.22
C ASP A 467 10.79 28.66 14.54
N GLY A 468 10.64 28.57 13.22
CA GLY A 468 10.76 27.33 12.45
C GLY A 468 9.61 26.34 12.66
N SER A 469 8.55 26.72 13.40
CA SER A 469 7.41 25.84 13.62
C SER A 469 6.66 25.56 12.32
N ARG A 470 6.20 24.32 12.17
CA ARG A 470 5.45 23.84 11.01
C ARG A 470 3.99 24.26 11.10
N PHE A 471 3.39 24.59 9.98
CA PHE A 471 1.93 24.76 9.86
C PHE A 471 1.41 24.07 8.61
N VAL A 472 0.09 23.81 8.61
CA VAL A 472 -0.68 23.34 7.46
C VAL A 472 -1.49 24.53 6.95
N ALA A 473 -1.53 24.75 5.64
CA ALA A 473 -2.32 25.83 5.03
C ALA A 473 -2.94 25.40 3.69
N ASN A 474 -3.99 26.12 3.29
CA ASN A 474 -4.45 26.17 1.90
C ASN A 474 -3.92 27.43 1.21
N HIS A 475 -3.99 27.48 -0.12
CA HIS A 475 -3.70 28.71 -0.87
C HIS A 475 -4.67 29.84 -0.49
N GLY A 476 -4.18 31.06 -0.36
CA GLY A 476 -4.96 32.23 0.04
C GLY A 476 -5.61 33.01 -1.12
N ASN A 477 -5.07 32.89 -2.34
CA ASN A 477 -5.63 33.55 -3.53
C ASN A 477 -5.29 32.81 -4.84
N VAL A 478 -5.90 33.27 -5.93
CA VAL A 478 -5.73 32.69 -7.28
C VAL A 478 -4.28 32.80 -7.78
N THR A 479 -3.57 33.87 -7.44
CA THR A 479 -2.16 34.05 -7.81
C THR A 479 -1.28 32.97 -7.19
N THR A 480 -1.41 32.77 -5.88
CA THR A 480 -0.70 31.71 -5.15
C THR A 480 -1.05 30.34 -5.71
N LEU A 481 -2.33 30.07 -6.01
CA LEU A 481 -2.73 28.80 -6.62
C LEU A 481 -2.08 28.56 -7.98
N ARG A 482 -1.99 29.61 -8.82
CA ARG A 482 -1.37 29.53 -10.14
C ARG A 482 0.13 29.25 -10.04
N GLU A 483 0.81 29.90 -9.11
CA GLU A 483 2.24 29.69 -8.87
C GLU A 483 2.53 28.28 -8.34
N LEU A 484 1.75 27.82 -7.36
CA LEU A 484 1.83 26.45 -6.86
C LEU A 484 1.55 25.40 -7.96
N ALA A 485 0.69 25.71 -8.93
CA ALA A 485 0.38 24.83 -10.04
C ALA A 485 1.43 24.88 -11.18
N SER A 486 2.44 25.75 -11.08
CA SER A 486 3.50 25.86 -12.09
C SER A 486 4.31 24.57 -12.19
N LEU A 487 4.55 24.13 -13.43
CA LEU A 487 5.42 22.99 -13.75
C LEU A 487 6.86 23.41 -14.07
N ALA A 488 7.13 24.72 -14.09
CA ALA A 488 8.42 25.28 -14.50
C ALA A 488 9.22 25.85 -13.31
N GLU A 489 8.54 26.24 -12.23
CA GLU A 489 9.17 26.91 -11.10
C GLU A 489 9.09 26.09 -9.83
N GLU A 490 10.24 25.94 -9.16
CA GLU A 490 10.30 25.40 -7.80
C GLU A 490 9.54 26.31 -6.83
N GLN A 491 8.76 25.71 -5.94
CA GLN A 491 8.03 26.41 -4.89
C GLN A 491 8.53 26.05 -3.49
N ILE A 492 9.17 24.90 -3.31
CA ILE A 492 9.81 24.56 -2.04
C ILE A 492 10.93 25.55 -1.75
N GLY A 493 10.95 26.09 -0.54
CA GLY A 493 11.90 27.13 -0.13
C GLY A 493 11.49 28.55 -0.50
N LYS A 494 10.43 28.77 -1.30
CA LYS A 494 9.93 30.12 -1.56
C LYS A 494 9.29 30.72 -0.32
N GLU A 495 9.51 32.02 -0.16
CA GLU A 495 8.95 32.81 0.92
C GLU A 495 7.52 33.28 0.61
N GLY A 496 6.77 33.58 1.66
CA GLY A 496 5.43 34.17 1.58
C GLY A 496 4.93 34.55 2.97
N TYR A 497 3.63 34.73 3.10
CA TYR A 497 3.00 35.09 4.36
C TYR A 497 1.77 34.22 4.62
N VAL A 498 1.62 33.75 5.87
CA VAL A 498 0.45 32.97 6.30
C VAL A 498 -0.43 33.81 7.21
N VAL A 499 -1.75 33.71 7.03
CA VAL A 499 -2.74 34.33 7.91
C VAL A 499 -3.85 33.35 8.28
N PRO A 500 -4.42 33.44 9.49
CA PRO A 500 -5.57 32.66 9.87
C PRO A 500 -6.88 33.34 9.41
N GLU A 501 -7.71 32.62 8.68
CA GLU A 501 -9.08 32.99 8.32
C GLU A 501 -10.08 32.34 9.28
N LEU A 502 -11.05 33.12 9.78
CA LEU A 502 -12.15 32.59 10.57
C LEU A 502 -13.13 31.81 9.67
N ILE A 503 -13.36 30.54 9.96
CA ILE A 503 -14.33 29.68 9.27
C ILE A 503 -15.49 29.30 10.21
N SER A 504 -16.50 28.61 9.67
CA SER A 504 -17.68 28.19 10.43
C SER A 504 -17.31 27.40 11.70
N GLY A 505 -18.04 27.67 12.79
CA GLY A 505 -17.82 27.03 14.09
C GLY A 505 -16.69 27.66 14.92
N GLY A 506 -16.24 28.89 14.62
CA GLY A 506 -15.20 29.59 15.38
C GLY A 506 -13.78 29.08 15.12
N ARG A 507 -13.61 28.19 14.14
CA ARG A 507 -12.33 27.58 13.77
C ARG A 507 -11.52 28.54 12.91
N ARG A 508 -10.20 28.36 12.88
CA ARG A 508 -9.29 29.17 12.06
C ARG A 508 -8.54 28.31 11.05
N ARG A 509 -8.66 28.64 9.77
CA ARG A 509 -7.92 28.00 8.67
C ARG A 509 -6.73 28.86 8.29
N ASN A 510 -5.55 28.29 8.18
CA ASN A 510 -4.39 29.01 7.70
C ASN A 510 -4.44 29.11 6.16
N LEU A 511 -4.25 30.32 5.66
CA LEU A 511 -4.14 30.64 4.24
C LEU A 511 -2.74 31.17 3.95
N PHE A 512 -2.05 30.56 3.01
CA PHE A 512 -0.73 30.98 2.56
C PHE A 512 -0.83 31.82 1.29
N TYR A 513 -0.09 32.92 1.25
CA TYR A 513 0.03 33.83 0.13
C TYR A 513 1.50 33.91 -0.27
N SER A 514 1.79 33.82 -1.57
CA SER A 514 3.17 33.96 -2.08
C SER A 514 3.70 35.40 -2.02
N ALA A 515 2.83 36.38 -1.85
CA ALA A 515 3.18 37.79 -1.67
C ALA A 515 3.48 38.12 -0.19
N PRO A 516 4.24 39.19 0.10
CA PRO A 516 4.46 39.67 1.47
C PRO A 516 3.18 40.28 2.07
N LYS A 517 3.14 40.43 3.41
CA LYS A 517 1.99 40.95 4.18
C LYS A 517 1.33 42.20 3.58
N GLN A 518 2.14 43.12 3.05
CA GLN A 518 1.67 44.42 2.54
C GLN A 518 0.78 44.32 1.29
N SER A 519 0.70 43.14 0.68
CA SER A 519 -0.05 42.87 -0.56
C SER A 519 -1.23 41.90 -0.35
N ILE A 520 -1.55 41.59 0.91
CA ILE A 520 -2.60 40.66 1.36
C ILE A 520 -3.62 41.45 2.15
#